data_AF-A0A523HTY2-F1
#
_entry.id   AF-A0A523HTY2-F1
#
_cell.length_a   1.000
_cell.length_b   1.000
_cell.length_c   1.000
_cell.angle_alpha   90.00
_cell.angle_beta   90.00
_cell.angle_gamma   90.00
#
_symmetry.space_group_name_H-M   'P 1'
#
loop_
_entity.id
_entity.type
_entity.pdbx_description
1 polymer ?
#
loop_
_entity_poly.entity_id
_entity_poly.type
_entity_poly.pdbx_seq_one_letter_code
_entity_poly.pdbx_strand_id
1 'polypeptide(L)'
;MTILKSKNFARTISLIGFTLLMTVCGKQVLDPSEAERIVLENDAEILNSRIKYFNQEIPLDSPGSLSKAGSSVRTHTKLILLAEVEPPEIEGHKLQASHVTLSNDHAYISYSTRNNEFRGGVEVFDLKVADRPVSRSLALFRDTDISLAIEWDGKLYMGGATDSDHK
;
A
#
# COMPACT_ATOMS: atom_id res chain seq x y z
N MET A 1 53.70 -53.79 18.35
CA MET A 1 54.87 -53.07 17.81
C MET A 1 55.23 -53.70 16.48
N THR A 2 54.91 -53.04 15.36
CA THR A 2 55.75 -52.87 14.16
C THR A 2 54.94 -51.97 13.21
N ILE A 3 55.47 -50.77 13.00
CA ILE A 3 55.01 -49.75 12.05
C ILE A 3 55.88 -49.86 10.81
N LEU A 4 55.32 -49.72 9.60
CA LEU A 4 55.94 -49.06 8.44
C LEU A 4 54.82 -48.77 7.39
N LYS A 5 54.23 -47.57 7.35
CA LYS A 5 54.53 -46.34 6.57
C LYS A 5 54.26 -46.36 5.06
N SER A 6 53.66 -45.23 4.61
CA SER A 6 53.78 -44.55 3.29
C SER A 6 52.81 -44.99 2.17
N LYS A 7 52.18 -44.14 1.35
CA LYS A 7 52.16 -42.67 1.15
C LYS A 7 50.90 -42.30 0.34
N ASN A 8 50.40 -41.08 0.56
CA ASN A 8 49.30 -40.41 -0.14
C ASN A 8 49.56 -40.25 -1.65
N PHE A 9 48.52 -40.28 -2.50
CA PHE A 9 48.32 -39.29 -3.57
C PHE A 9 47.00 -39.53 -4.35
N ALA A 10 46.53 -38.47 -5.00
CA ALA A 10 45.45 -38.41 -6.01
C ALA A 10 44.03 -38.15 -5.49
N ARG A 11 43.81 -36.87 -5.26
CA ARG A 11 42.56 -36.12 -5.32
C ARG A 11 41.76 -36.46 -6.59
N THR A 12 40.53 -36.93 -6.45
CA THR A 12 39.51 -36.85 -7.49
C THR A 12 38.62 -35.64 -7.21
N ILE A 13 38.61 -34.72 -8.17
CA ILE A 13 37.81 -33.50 -8.19
C ILE A 13 36.35 -33.91 -8.37
N SER A 14 35.56 -33.83 -7.31
CA SER A 14 34.11 -33.96 -7.37
C SER A 14 33.52 -32.60 -7.73
N LEU A 15 33.31 -32.38 -9.03
CA LEU A 15 32.58 -31.25 -9.58
C LEU A 15 31.07 -31.53 -9.42
N ILE A 16 30.48 -31.13 -8.29
CA ILE A 16 29.02 -31.25 -8.08
C ILE A 16 28.46 -29.88 -7.72
N GLY A 17 27.79 -29.30 -8.71
CA GLY A 17 26.51 -28.60 -8.54
C GLY A 17 26.53 -27.31 -7.73
N PHE A 18 26.81 -26.20 -8.40
CA PHE A 18 26.32 -24.89 -7.98
C PHE A 18 24.79 -24.90 -8.08
N THR A 19 24.11 -25.21 -6.97
CA THR A 19 22.65 -25.16 -6.87
C THR A 19 22.24 -23.70 -6.93
N LEU A 20 21.73 -23.29 -8.10
CA LEU A 20 21.04 -22.03 -8.29
C LEU A 20 19.76 -22.05 -7.45
N LEU A 21 19.81 -21.48 -6.26
CA LEU A 21 18.64 -21.13 -5.47
C LEU A 21 17.88 -20.04 -6.24
N MET A 22 17.02 -20.48 -7.15
CA MET A 22 15.98 -19.63 -7.72
C MET A 22 15.04 -19.26 -6.57
N THR A 23 15.25 -18.08 -6.00
CA THR A 23 14.25 -17.38 -5.21
C THR A 23 12.99 -17.28 -6.05
N VAL A 24 12.01 -18.14 -5.73
CA VAL A 24 10.67 -18.05 -6.31
C VAL A 24 10.07 -16.75 -5.75
N CYS A 25 10.07 -15.71 -6.58
CA CYS A 25 9.24 -14.54 -6.32
C CYS A 25 7.81 -15.01 -6.54
N GLY A 26 7.07 -15.23 -5.45
CA GLY A 26 5.68 -15.66 -5.50
C GLY A 26 4.81 -14.54 -6.07
N LYS A 27 4.78 -14.42 -7.40
CA LYS A 27 3.72 -13.69 -8.10
C LYS A 27 2.42 -14.41 -7.74
N GLN A 28 1.55 -13.75 -6.97
CA GLN A 28 0.18 -14.18 -6.81
C GLN A 28 -0.45 -14.10 -8.20
N VAL A 29 -0.66 -15.26 -8.83
CA VAL A 29 -1.29 -15.34 -10.14
C VAL A 29 -2.78 -15.21 -9.89
N LEU A 30 -3.34 -14.04 -10.22
CA LEU A 30 -4.79 -13.88 -10.32
C LEU A 30 -5.31 -14.86 -11.38
N ASP A 31 -6.51 -15.41 -11.18
CA ASP A 31 -7.22 -16.14 -12.23
C ASP A 31 -7.27 -15.26 -13.49
N PRO A 32 -7.00 -15.77 -14.71
CA PRO A 32 -7.07 -14.99 -15.93
C PRO A 32 -8.33 -14.12 -16.09
N SER A 33 -9.49 -14.57 -15.60
CA SER A 33 -10.72 -13.75 -15.59
C SER A 33 -10.67 -12.57 -14.62
N GLU A 34 -10.00 -12.72 -13.48
CA GLU A 34 -9.80 -11.64 -12.49
C GLU A 34 -8.68 -10.69 -12.90
N ALA A 35 -7.67 -11.14 -13.65
CA ALA A 35 -6.60 -10.29 -14.16
C ALA A 35 -7.09 -9.23 -15.17
N GLU A 36 -8.26 -9.45 -15.79
CA GLU A 36 -8.91 -8.47 -16.65
C GLU A 36 -9.66 -7.40 -15.84
N ARG A 37 -10.19 -7.74 -14.66
CA ARG A 37 -11.00 -6.83 -13.83
C ARG A 37 -10.20 -6.12 -12.74
N ILE A 38 -9.18 -6.80 -12.19
CA ILE A 38 -8.37 -6.35 -11.06
C ILE A 38 -6.92 -6.22 -11.49
N VAL A 39 -6.35 -5.03 -11.31
CA VAL A 39 -4.94 -4.74 -11.55
C VAL A 39 -4.26 -4.48 -10.21
N LEU A 40 -3.15 -5.18 -9.95
CA LEU A 40 -2.36 -4.99 -8.74
C LEU A 40 -1.04 -4.30 -9.09
N GLU A 41 -0.80 -3.14 -8.48
CA GLU A 41 0.44 -2.40 -8.55
C GLU A 41 1.19 -2.50 -7.21
N ASN A 42 2.45 -2.92 -7.27
CA ASN A 42 3.35 -3.09 -6.11
C ASN A 42 4.75 -2.52 -6.36
N ASP A 43 5.00 -1.93 -7.53
CA ASP A 43 6.25 -1.29 -7.85
C ASP A 43 6.38 -0.01 -6.99
N ALA A 44 7.38 -0.03 -6.12
CA ALA A 44 7.59 1.06 -5.17
C ALA A 44 7.91 2.39 -5.86
N GLU A 45 8.59 2.37 -7.01
CA GLU A 45 8.92 3.60 -7.73
C GLU A 45 7.67 4.22 -8.32
N ILE A 46 6.83 3.41 -8.99
CA ILE A 46 5.55 3.87 -9.55
C ILE A 46 4.65 4.42 -8.44
N LEU A 47 4.43 3.65 -7.38
CA LEU A 47 3.52 4.03 -6.30
C LEU A 47 3.96 5.31 -5.57
N ASN A 48 5.24 5.39 -5.20
CA ASN A 48 5.72 6.47 -4.36
C ASN A 48 6.09 7.74 -5.15
N SER A 49 6.19 7.67 -6.48
CA SER A 49 6.31 8.86 -7.34
C SER A 49 5.10 9.81 -7.23
N ARG A 50 3.94 9.30 -6.78
CA ARG A 50 2.71 10.08 -6.54
C ARG A 50 2.71 10.86 -5.23
N ILE A 51 3.68 10.62 -4.35
CA ILE A 51 3.71 11.21 -3.00
C ILE A 51 4.59 12.46 -3.00
N LYS A 52 4.03 13.57 -2.53
CA LYS A 52 4.76 14.81 -2.25
C LYS A 52 4.83 14.97 -0.74
N TYR A 53 6.04 15.12 -0.20
CA TYR A 53 6.25 15.27 1.24
C TYR A 53 6.34 16.75 1.64
N PHE A 54 5.82 17.02 2.84
CA PHE A 54 5.74 18.34 3.45
C PHE A 54 6.15 18.24 4.92
N ASN A 55 6.31 19.41 5.54
CA ASN A 55 6.39 19.53 6.99
C ASN A 55 5.81 20.89 7.37
N GLN A 56 4.51 21.05 7.11
CA GLN A 56 3.82 22.33 7.20
C GLN A 56 2.74 22.29 8.27
N GLU A 57 2.80 23.21 9.25
CA GLU A 57 1.72 23.40 10.21
C GLU A 57 0.49 23.99 9.48
N ILE A 58 -0.64 23.30 9.58
CA ILE A 58 -1.92 23.78 9.07
C ILE A 58 -2.57 24.64 10.16
N PRO A 59 -2.81 25.93 9.88
CA PRO A 59 -3.43 26.81 10.86
C PRO A 59 -4.84 26.30 11.17
N LEU A 60 -5.11 26.11 12.45
CA LEU A 60 -6.45 25.82 12.94
C LEU A 60 -7.14 27.13 13.30
N ASP A 61 -8.04 27.59 12.44
CA ASP A 61 -8.97 28.65 12.82
C ASP A 61 -9.93 28.07 13.86
N SER A 62 -10.07 28.73 15.01
CA SER A 62 -11.09 28.37 16.00
C SER A 62 -12.42 28.99 15.58
N PRO A 63 -13.41 28.22 15.07
CA PRO A 63 -14.73 28.79 14.81
C PRO A 63 -15.37 29.17 16.15
N GLY A 64 -15.47 30.46 16.41
CA GLY A 64 -16.18 31.02 17.57
C GLY A 64 -15.32 31.21 18.82
N SER A 65 -14.48 32.24 18.82
CA SER A 65 -14.24 32.97 20.07
C SER A 65 -15.50 33.77 20.43
N LEU A 66 -16.55 33.08 20.89
CA LEU A 66 -17.49 33.61 21.89
C LEU A 66 -16.87 33.54 23.29
N SER A 67 -15.53 33.49 23.37
CA SER A 67 -14.78 33.73 24.59
C SER A 67 -15.10 35.15 25.03
N LYS A 68 -15.90 35.25 26.10
CA LYS A 68 -16.01 36.44 26.94
C LYS A 68 -14.64 37.11 27.02
N ALA A 69 -14.56 38.38 26.64
CA ALA A 69 -13.31 39.13 26.53
C ALA A 69 -12.40 38.84 27.73
N GLY A 70 -11.30 38.11 27.48
CA GLY A 70 -10.32 37.73 28.50
C GLY A 70 -9.91 36.25 28.57
N SER A 71 -10.55 35.33 27.83
CA SER A 71 -10.08 33.92 27.79
C SER A 71 -9.44 33.58 26.43
N SER A 72 -8.12 33.42 26.42
CA SER A 72 -7.39 32.86 25.29
C SER A 72 -7.75 31.39 25.14
N VAL A 73 -8.49 31.04 24.09
CA VAL A 73 -8.64 29.64 23.66
C VAL A 73 -7.28 29.20 23.13
N ARG A 74 -6.49 28.55 23.98
CA ARG A 74 -5.24 27.91 23.59
C ARG A 74 -5.61 26.60 22.89
N THR A 75 -5.61 26.58 21.56
CA THR A 75 -5.63 25.33 20.82
C THR A 75 -4.30 24.63 21.04
N HIS A 76 -4.29 23.60 21.88
CA HIS A 76 -3.08 22.81 22.17
C HIS A 76 -2.76 21.76 21.10
N THR A 77 -3.61 21.66 20.07
CA THR A 77 -3.47 20.69 18.97
C THR A 77 -2.95 21.40 17.74
N LYS A 78 -1.96 20.78 17.08
CA LYS A 78 -1.44 21.22 15.79
C LYS A 78 -1.76 20.15 14.76
N LEU A 79 -2.16 20.56 13.57
CA LEU A 79 -2.18 19.69 12.41
C LEU A 79 -0.92 19.97 11.60
N ILE A 80 -0.20 18.91 11.22
CA ILE A 80 0.97 19.02 10.35
C ILE A 80 0.67 18.24 9.08
N LEU A 81 0.73 18.91 7.93
CA LEU A 81 0.71 18.26 6.64
C LEU A 81 2.09 17.64 6.38
N LEU A 82 2.10 16.31 6.29
CA LEU A 82 3.30 15.51 6.09
C LEU A 82 3.41 15.01 4.65
N ALA A 83 2.28 14.71 4.01
CA ALA A 83 2.27 14.23 2.64
C ALA A 83 0.93 14.53 1.95
N GLU A 84 1.00 14.73 0.63
CA GLU A 84 -0.13 14.65 -0.29
C GLU A 84 0.17 13.56 -1.32
N VAL A 85 -0.88 12.86 -1.75
CA VAL A 85 -0.76 11.78 -2.73
C VAL A 85 -1.69 12.06 -3.89
N GLU A 86 -1.16 12.03 -5.11
CA GLU A 86 -1.99 12.11 -6.31
C GLU A 86 -2.93 10.89 -6.38
N PRO A 87 -4.22 11.09 -6.70
CA PRO A 87 -5.17 10.00 -6.76
C PRO A 87 -4.79 8.98 -7.83
N PRO A 88 -5.09 7.68 -7.63
CA PRO A 88 -4.94 6.70 -8.68
C PRO A 88 -5.90 7.00 -9.84
N GLU A 89 -5.53 6.51 -11.02
CA GLU A 89 -6.26 6.74 -12.27
C GLU A 89 -6.46 5.44 -13.03
N ILE A 90 -7.65 5.26 -13.59
CA ILE A 90 -7.94 4.16 -14.53
C ILE A 90 -8.43 4.79 -15.82
N GLU A 91 -7.69 4.58 -16.92
CA GLU A 91 -8.09 5.02 -18.28
C GLU A 91 -8.40 6.52 -18.41
N GLY A 92 -7.67 7.41 -17.73
CA GLY A 92 -7.97 8.85 -17.73
C GLY A 92 -8.86 9.31 -16.57
N HIS A 93 -9.48 8.39 -15.83
CA HIS A 93 -10.44 8.69 -14.78
C HIS A 93 -9.78 8.60 -13.40
N LYS A 94 -9.62 9.75 -12.74
CA LYS A 94 -9.13 9.83 -11.36
C LYS A 94 -10.16 9.27 -10.39
N LEU A 95 -9.72 8.39 -9.51
CA LEU A 95 -10.55 7.86 -8.43
C LEU A 95 -10.56 8.83 -7.24
N GLN A 96 -11.63 8.78 -6.45
CA GLN A 96 -11.78 9.58 -5.24
C GLN A 96 -11.66 8.69 -4.01
N ALA A 97 -10.84 9.09 -3.03
CA ALA A 97 -10.78 8.42 -1.75
C ALA A 97 -12.13 8.48 -1.03
N SER A 98 -12.65 7.33 -0.60
CA SER A 98 -13.99 7.16 -0.02
C SER A 98 -13.94 6.82 1.47
N HIS A 99 -12.94 6.08 1.92
CA HIS A 99 -12.74 5.72 3.33
C HIS A 99 -11.26 5.52 3.66
N VAL A 100 -10.89 5.78 4.91
CA VAL A 100 -9.54 5.52 5.45
C VAL A 100 -9.67 4.72 6.74
N THR A 101 -9.08 3.53 6.76
CA THR A 101 -8.90 2.73 7.98
C THR A 101 -7.45 2.76 8.41
N LEU A 102 -7.19 3.06 9.68
CA LEU A 102 -5.87 2.92 10.29
C LEU A 102 -5.86 1.65 11.13
N SER A 103 -4.89 0.77 10.89
CA SER A 103 -4.67 -0.41 11.72
C SER A 103 -3.17 -0.67 11.85
N ASN A 104 -2.69 -0.77 13.10
CA ASN A 104 -1.27 -0.83 13.43
C ASN A 104 -0.49 0.32 12.75
N ASP A 105 0.60 -0.01 12.05
CA ASP A 105 1.41 0.95 11.29
C ASP A 105 0.97 1.05 9.82
N HIS A 106 -0.32 0.83 9.49
CA HIS A 106 -0.81 0.91 8.12
C HIS A 106 -2.06 1.76 7.99
N ALA A 107 -2.19 2.42 6.83
CA ALA A 107 -3.45 2.98 6.36
C ALA A 107 -3.96 2.18 5.16
N TYR A 108 -5.26 1.92 5.16
CA TYR A 108 -6.00 1.28 4.08
C TYR A 108 -7.01 2.29 3.55
N ILE A 109 -6.84 2.70 2.30
CA ILE A 109 -7.67 3.73 1.68
C ILE A 109 -8.48 3.08 0.58
N SER A 110 -9.80 3.19 0.65
CA SER A 110 -10.67 2.80 -0.45
C SER A 110 -10.90 3.95 -1.41
N TYR A 111 -11.10 3.63 -2.68
CA TYR A 111 -11.38 4.56 -3.75
C TYR A 111 -12.60 4.11 -4.56
N SER A 112 -13.41 5.08 -4.97
CA SER A 112 -14.53 4.90 -5.90
C SER A 112 -14.50 5.99 -6.97
N THR A 113 -15.30 5.84 -8.03
CA THR A 113 -15.54 6.97 -8.92
C THR A 113 -16.53 7.97 -8.31
N ARG A 114 -16.69 9.09 -9.01
CA ARG A 114 -17.71 10.10 -8.73
C ARG A 114 -18.89 10.04 -9.72
N ASN A 115 -18.76 9.27 -10.81
CA ASN A 115 -19.70 9.22 -11.92
C ASN A 115 -20.47 7.88 -11.94
N ASN A 116 -21.27 7.66 -12.98
CA ASN A 116 -22.09 6.46 -13.15
C ASN A 116 -21.28 5.23 -13.64
N GLU A 117 -19.95 5.32 -13.71
CA GLU A 117 -19.08 4.20 -14.11
C GLU A 117 -18.45 3.61 -12.85
N PHE A 118 -18.46 2.28 -12.70
CA PHE A 118 -17.94 1.62 -11.51
C PHE A 118 -16.44 1.37 -11.66
N ARG A 119 -15.63 2.10 -10.90
CA ARG A 119 -14.18 1.91 -10.85
C ARG A 119 -13.67 2.23 -9.47
N GLY A 120 -12.85 1.35 -8.93
CA GLY A 120 -12.48 1.45 -7.53
C GLY A 120 -11.05 1.06 -7.29
N GLY A 121 -10.66 1.18 -6.04
CA GLY A 121 -9.35 0.76 -5.62
C GLY A 121 -9.22 0.62 -4.13
N VAL A 122 -8.18 -0.09 -3.72
CA VAL A 122 -7.71 -0.07 -2.33
C VAL A 122 -6.20 0.10 -2.34
N GLU A 123 -5.74 1.11 -1.62
CA GLU A 123 -4.32 1.42 -1.46
C GLU A 123 -3.87 1.20 -0.02
N VAL A 124 -2.71 0.59 0.15
CA VAL A 124 -2.10 0.32 1.45
C VAL A 124 -0.84 1.16 1.62
N PHE A 125 -0.82 1.96 2.67
CA PHE A 125 0.35 2.72 3.09
C PHE A 125 0.96 2.12 4.35
N ASP A 126 2.29 2.10 4.40
CA ASP A 126 3.09 1.83 5.59
C ASP A 126 3.44 3.18 6.26
N LEU A 127 3.11 3.27 7.54
CA LEU A 127 3.21 4.45 8.39
C LEU A 127 4.28 4.31 9.48
N LYS A 128 5.15 3.29 9.43
CA LYS A 128 6.18 3.03 10.46
C LYS A 128 7.10 4.23 10.70
N VAL A 129 7.39 4.99 9.64
CA VAL A 129 8.12 6.25 9.73
C VAL A 129 7.09 7.38 9.68
N ALA A 130 6.78 7.94 10.84
CA ALA A 130 5.60 8.80 11.04
C ALA A 130 5.55 10.02 10.09
N ASP A 131 6.69 10.61 9.74
CA ASP A 131 6.80 11.77 8.84
C ASP A 131 7.04 11.38 7.38
N ARG A 132 7.09 10.09 7.07
CA ARG A 132 7.45 9.57 5.76
C ARG A 132 6.66 8.30 5.41
N PRO A 133 5.32 8.42 5.26
CA PRO A 133 4.48 7.32 4.83
C PRO A 133 4.85 6.86 3.42
N VAL A 134 4.79 5.56 3.15
CA VAL A 134 5.08 5.01 1.82
C VAL A 134 3.95 4.10 1.34
N SER A 135 3.58 4.23 0.06
CA SER A 135 2.61 3.33 -0.56
C SER A 135 3.29 1.99 -0.87
N ARG A 136 2.63 0.90 -0.49
CA ARG A 136 3.14 -0.47 -0.59
C ARG A 136 2.43 -1.29 -1.66
N SER A 137 1.14 -1.04 -1.84
CA SER A 137 0.30 -1.82 -2.74
C SER A 137 -0.93 -1.02 -3.12
N LEU A 138 -1.35 -1.14 -4.37
CA LEU A 138 -2.59 -0.58 -4.90
C LEU A 138 -3.30 -1.64 -5.72
N ALA A 139 -4.51 -2.02 -5.33
CA ALA A 139 -5.42 -2.80 -6.15
C ALA A 139 -6.41 -1.85 -6.84
N LEU A 140 -6.58 -2.00 -8.15
CA LEU A 140 -7.52 -1.24 -8.98
C LEU A 140 -8.56 -2.17 -9.57
N PHE A 141 -9.82 -1.79 -9.49
CA PHE A 141 -10.97 -2.55 -9.97
C PHE A 141 -11.61 -1.77 -11.12
N ARG A 142 -11.69 -2.38 -12.30
CA ARG A 142 -12.19 -1.72 -13.52
C ARG A 142 -13.71 -1.65 -13.61
N ASP A 143 -14.42 -2.41 -12.79
CA ASP A 143 -15.87 -2.62 -12.87
C ASP A 143 -16.58 -2.49 -11.51
N THR A 144 -15.83 -2.10 -10.47
CA THR A 144 -16.30 -2.14 -9.09
C THR A 144 -15.85 -0.90 -8.34
N ASP A 145 -16.79 -0.13 -7.80
CA ASP A 145 -16.49 0.91 -6.82
C ASP A 145 -16.18 0.29 -5.46
N ILE A 146 -15.14 0.77 -4.77
CA ILE A 146 -14.84 0.36 -3.41
C ILE A 146 -15.11 1.54 -2.46
N SER A 147 -16.13 1.40 -1.63
CA SER A 147 -16.57 2.43 -0.69
C SER A 147 -16.01 2.22 0.72
N LEU A 148 -15.50 1.02 1.00
CA LEU A 148 -15.00 0.64 2.31
C LEU A 148 -13.83 -0.35 2.20
N ALA A 149 -12.80 -0.15 3.02
CA ALA A 149 -11.74 -1.12 3.25
C ALA A 149 -11.43 -1.17 4.75
N ILE A 150 -11.53 -2.36 5.37
CA ILE A 150 -11.28 -2.57 6.81
C ILE A 150 -10.31 -3.73 6.98
N GLU A 151 -9.25 -3.52 7.74
CA GLU A 151 -8.39 -4.60 8.20
C GLU A 151 -8.93 -5.19 9.51
N TRP A 152 -9.02 -6.51 9.56
CA TRP A 152 -9.38 -7.26 10.75
C TRP A 152 -8.68 -8.62 10.74
N ASP A 153 -7.92 -8.91 11.80
CA ASP A 153 -7.25 -10.20 12.03
C ASP A 153 -6.33 -10.62 10.86
N GLY A 154 -5.54 -9.68 10.36
CA GLY A 154 -4.60 -9.89 9.25
C GLY A 154 -5.26 -10.00 7.88
N LYS A 155 -6.57 -9.71 7.78
CA LYS A 155 -7.34 -9.79 6.53
C LYS A 155 -7.94 -8.44 6.18
N LEU A 156 -7.94 -8.13 4.89
CA LEU A 156 -8.56 -6.93 4.35
C LEU A 156 -9.94 -7.27 3.80
N TYR A 157 -10.97 -6.66 4.37
CA TYR A 157 -12.36 -6.75 3.95
C TYR A 157 -12.73 -5.50 3.18
N MET A 158 -13.40 -5.67 2.03
CA MET A 158 -13.77 -4.57 1.15
C MET A 158 -15.29 -4.57 0.95
N GLY A 159 -15.88 -3.38 0.99
CA GLY A 159 -17.27 -3.14 0.63
C GLY A 159 -17.32 -2.35 -0.67
N GLY A 160 -18.11 -2.81 -1.64
CA GLY A 160 -18.17 -2.21 -2.96
C GLY A 160 -19.45 -2.54 -3.72
N ALA A 161 -19.60 -1.88 -4.87
CA ALA A 161 -20.68 -2.10 -5.83
C ALA A 161 -20.08 -2.38 -7.20
N THR A 162 -20.46 -3.50 -7.81
CA THR A 162 -19.96 -3.96 -9.10
C THR A 162 -21.03 -3.78 -10.16
N ASP A 163 -20.63 -3.38 -11.36
CA ASP A 163 -21.52 -3.31 -12.52
C ASP A 163 -22.13 -4.70 -12.80
N SER A 164 -23.45 -4.77 -12.89
CA SER A 164 -24.18 -6.02 -13.16
C SER A 164 -24.06 -6.49 -14.60
N ASP A 165 -23.65 -5.61 -15.51
CA ASP A 165 -23.61 -5.85 -16.96
C ASP A 165 -22.25 -6.42 -17.42
N HIS A 166 -21.31 -6.66 -16.49
CA HIS A 166 -19.98 -7.26 -16.74
C HIS A 166 -19.84 -8.71 -16.23
N LYS A 167 -20.92 -9.51 -16.31
CA LYS A 167 -20.87 -10.97 -16.05
C LYS A 167 -20.37 -11.79 -17.23
#